data_AF-A0AA90QSN8-F1
#
_entry.id   AF-A0AA90QSN8-F1
#
_cell.length_a   1.000
_cell.length_b   1.000
_cell.length_c   1.000
_cell.angle_alpha   90.00
_cell.angle_beta   90.00
_cell.angle_gamma   90.00
#
_symmetry.space_group_name_H-M   'P 1'
#
loop_
_entity.id
_entity.type
_entity.pdbx_description
1 polymer ?
#
loop_
_entity_poly.entity_id
_entity_poly.type
_entity_poly.pdbx_seq_one_letter_code
_entity_poly.pdbx_strand_id
1 'polypeptide(L)'
;MSNNIKKLSLAEAKAAVEDLAMRYAATHGVEGRLLDVRPDHIATDPLGKTPVHWIGLFESRLNGALFDGPLIVHINLRTGQTC
;
A
#
# COMPACT_ATOMS: atom_id res chain seq x y z
N MET A 1 15.77 -22.95 11.16
CA MET A 1 14.71 -21.92 11.24
C MET A 1 13.73 -22.19 10.13
N SER A 2 12.51 -22.62 10.45
CA SER A 2 11.47 -22.84 9.44
C SER A 2 10.99 -21.48 8.96
N ASN A 3 11.37 -21.10 7.74
CA ASN A 3 10.75 -19.97 7.04
C ASN A 3 9.31 -20.37 6.72
N ASN A 4 8.38 -20.11 7.64
CA ASN A 4 6.95 -20.26 7.40
C ASN A 4 6.52 -19.18 6.40
N ILE A 5 6.70 -19.47 5.11
CA ILE A 5 6.22 -18.61 4.03
C ILE A 5 4.68 -18.74 4.02
N LYS A 6 4.01 -17.76 4.62
CA LYS A 6 2.54 -17.63 4.50
C LYS A 6 2.22 -17.18 3.08
N LYS A 7 1.50 -18.01 2.33
CA LYS A 7 0.90 -17.59 1.05
C LYS A 7 -0.37 -16.81 1.36
N LEU A 8 -0.47 -15.60 0.84
CA LEU A 8 -1.69 -14.79 0.87
C LEU A 8 -2.43 -14.95 -0.46
N SER A 9 -3.74 -15.10 -0.39
CA SER A 9 -4.63 -14.82 -1.51
C SER A 9 -4.56 -13.33 -1.89
N LEU A 10 -5.04 -12.99 -3.08
CA LEU A 10 -5.10 -11.59 -3.52
C LEU A 10 -5.95 -10.73 -2.57
N ALA A 11 -7.04 -11.28 -2.03
CA ALA A 11 -7.91 -10.57 -1.09
C ALA A 11 -7.22 -10.32 0.26
N GLU A 12 -6.51 -11.31 0.80
CA GLU A 12 -5.73 -11.15 2.03
C GLU A 12 -4.58 -10.16 1.84
N ALA A 13 -3.91 -10.20 0.69
CA ALA A 13 -2.87 -9.24 0.33
C ALA A 13 -3.46 -7.82 0.26
N LYS A 14 -4.59 -7.65 -0.42
CA LYS A 14 -5.29 -6.36 -0.52
C LYS A 14 -5.64 -5.79 0.87
N ALA A 15 -6.26 -6.60 1.73
CA ALA A 15 -6.61 -6.18 3.09
C ALA A 15 -5.38 -5.77 3.92
N ALA A 16 -4.26 -6.49 3.79
CA ALA A 16 -3.01 -6.13 4.47
C ALA A 16 -2.42 -4.81 3.95
N VAL A 17 -2.57 -4.52 2.65
CA VAL A 17 -2.15 -3.25 2.04
C VAL A 17 -3.03 -2.09 2.51
N GLU A 18 -4.35 -2.28 2.57
CA GLU A 18 -5.29 -1.26 3.10
C GLU A 18 -4.91 -0.88 4.54
N ASP A 19 -4.66 -1.88 5.39
CA ASP A 19 -4.25 -1.68 6.77
C ASP A 19 -2.90 -0.94 6.88
N LEU A 20 -1.91 -1.28 6.05
CA LEU A 20 -0.63 -0.56 5.98
C LEU A 20 -0.79 0.89 5.48
N ALA A 21 -1.61 1.10 4.44
CA ALA A 21 -1.88 2.44 3.90
C ALA A 21 -2.52 3.33 4.96
N MET A 22 -3.51 2.82 5.70
CA MET A 22 -4.18 3.57 6.76
C MET A 22 -3.24 3.91 7.92
N ARG A 23 -2.31 3.00 8.28
CA ARG A 23 -1.25 3.30 9.25
C ARG A 23 -0.33 4.41 8.77
N TYR A 24 0.09 4.39 7.51
CA TYR A 24 0.89 5.46 6.92
C TYR A 24 0.16 6.80 6.98
N ALA A 25 -1.12 6.83 6.62
CA ALA A 25 -1.94 8.04 6.66
C ALA A 25 -2.01 8.64 8.07
N ALA A 26 -2.26 7.80 9.09
CA ALA A 26 -2.33 8.22 10.48
C ALA A 26 -0.99 8.78 11.01
N THR A 27 0.15 8.25 10.56
CA THR A 27 1.48 8.70 11.03
C THR A 27 2.00 9.95 10.31
N HIS A 28 1.54 10.21 9.08
CA HIS A 28 2.04 11.31 8.23
C HIS A 28 1.03 12.46 8.07
N GLY A 29 -0.10 12.43 8.78
CA GLY A 29 -1.10 13.51 8.73
C GLY A 29 -1.84 13.59 7.39
N VAL A 30 -2.03 12.44 6.72
CA VAL A 30 -2.87 12.38 5.52
C VAL A 30 -4.33 12.41 5.97
N GLU A 31 -5.03 13.48 5.62
CA GLU A 31 -6.41 13.75 6.05
C GLU A 31 -7.45 13.27 5.02
N GLY A 32 -6.97 12.83 3.84
CA GLY A 32 -7.82 12.36 2.75
C GLY A 32 -8.29 10.92 2.90
N ARG A 33 -9.35 10.57 2.17
CA ARG A 33 -9.84 9.19 2.06
C ARG A 33 -8.88 8.32 1.24
N LEU A 34 -8.68 7.07 1.65
CA LEU A 34 -8.08 6.04 0.81
C LEU A 34 -9.05 5.70 -0.34
N LEU A 35 -8.68 6.05 -1.56
CA LEU A 35 -9.49 5.90 -2.77
C LEU A 35 -9.41 4.48 -3.34
N ASP A 36 -8.20 3.92 -3.36
CA ASP A 36 -7.94 2.60 -3.94
C ASP A 36 -6.63 2.02 -3.39
N VAL A 37 -6.54 0.69 -3.41
CA VAL A 37 -5.27 -0.03 -3.32
C VAL A 37 -5.18 -1.05 -4.44
N ARG A 38 -4.04 -1.07 -5.13
CA ARG A 38 -3.85 -1.94 -6.29
C ARG A 38 -2.42 -2.43 -6.40
N PRO A 39 -2.19 -3.60 -7.04
CA PRO A 39 -0.85 -4.05 -7.36
C PRO A 39 -0.06 -3.00 -8.14
N ASP A 40 1.21 -2.83 -7.78
CA ASP A 40 2.14 -2.07 -8.60
C ASP A 40 2.53 -2.92 -9.82
N HIS A 41 1.90 -2.64 -10.95
CA HIS A 41 2.12 -3.37 -12.21
C HIS A 41 3.47 -3.08 -12.86
N ILE A 42 4.17 -2.04 -12.39
CA ILE A 42 5.48 -1.61 -12.91
C ILE A 42 6.60 -2.26 -12.08
N ALA A 43 6.33 -2.55 -10.81
CA ALA A 43 7.25 -3.27 -9.95
C ALA A 43 7.38 -4.74 -10.38
N THR A 44 8.58 -5.14 -10.79
CA THR A 44 8.89 -6.54 -11.09
C THR A 44 8.82 -7.36 -9.80
N ASP A 45 7.84 -8.27 -9.70
CA ASP A 45 7.80 -9.27 -8.64
C ASP A 45 8.54 -10.55 -9.08
N PRO A 46 9.68 -10.90 -8.46
CA PRO A 46 10.45 -12.09 -8.84
C PRO A 46 9.67 -13.41 -8.67
N LEU A 47 8.59 -13.41 -7.88
CA LEU A 47 7.86 -14.61 -7.50
C LEU A 47 6.57 -14.83 -8.31
N GLY A 48 6.17 -13.85 -9.15
CA GLY A 48 5.19 -13.99 -10.23
C GLY A 48 3.78 -14.49 -9.86
N LYS A 49 3.42 -14.60 -8.58
CA LYS A 49 2.16 -15.23 -8.13
C LYS A 49 1.27 -14.32 -7.30
N THR A 50 1.83 -13.57 -6.35
CA THR A 50 1.13 -12.54 -5.58
C THR A 50 2.00 -11.29 -5.58
N PRO A 51 1.51 -10.14 -6.06
CA PRO A 51 2.28 -8.90 -6.06
C PRO A 51 2.74 -8.55 -4.65
N VAL A 52 4.04 -8.32 -4.46
CA VAL A 52 4.64 -7.86 -3.20
C VAL A 52 4.58 -6.34 -3.10
N HIS A 53 4.60 -5.64 -4.23
CA HIS A 53 4.53 -4.19 -4.30
C HIS A 53 3.14 -3.74 -4.68
N TRP A 54 2.62 -2.76 -3.94
CA TRP A 54 1.29 -2.20 -4.10
C TRP A 54 1.34 -0.69 -4.03
N ILE A 55 0.27 -0.07 -4.54
CA ILE A 55 0.06 1.37 -4.53
C ILE A 55 -1.21 1.65 -3.74
N GLY A 56 -1.12 2.53 -2.74
CA GLY A 56 -2.26 3.17 -2.08
C GLY A 56 -2.49 4.57 -2.65
N LEU A 57 -3.73 4.88 -3.03
CA LEU A 57 -4.11 6.18 -3.57
C LEU A 57 -4.97 6.92 -2.55
N PHE A 58 -4.53 8.10 -2.13
CA PHE A 58 -5.26 8.95 -1.21
C PHE A 58 -5.78 10.20 -1.92
N GLU A 59 -6.91 10.71 -1.45
CA GLU A 59 -7.26 12.10 -1.67
C GLU A 59 -6.13 12.97 -1.14
N SER A 60 -5.70 13.91 -1.96
CA SER A 60 -4.54 14.75 -1.74
C SER A 60 -4.85 15.90 -0.77
N ARG A 61 -5.21 15.55 0.46
CA ARG A 61 -5.26 16.47 1.59
C ARG A 61 -4.16 16.13 2.58
N LEU A 62 -3.19 17.03 2.69
CA LEU A 62 -2.08 16.94 3.63
C LEU A 62 -2.02 18.24 4.42
N ASN A 63 -2.23 18.17 5.73
CA ASN A 63 -2.22 19.34 6.63
C ASN A 63 -3.10 20.50 6.14
N GLY A 64 -4.33 20.22 5.70
CA GLY A 64 -5.26 21.23 5.19
C GLY A 64 -5.00 21.76 3.77
N ALA A 65 -3.90 21.38 3.11
CA ALA A 65 -3.63 21.74 1.71
C ALA A 65 -4.20 20.69 0.74
N LEU A 66 -4.91 21.15 -0.29
CA LEU A 66 -5.41 20.30 -1.39
C LEU A 66 -4.43 20.34 -2.56
N PHE A 67 -3.96 19.18 -3.03
CA PHE A 67 -3.07 19.08 -4.19
C PHE A 67 -3.81 18.61 -5.43
N ASP A 68 -3.35 19.07 -6.59
CA ASP A 68 -3.92 18.77 -7.90
C ASP A 68 -3.48 17.38 -8.37
N GLY A 69 -4.11 16.33 -7.80
CA GLY A 69 -3.83 14.92 -8.07
C GLY A 69 -3.60 14.10 -6.79
N PRO A 70 -3.90 12.78 -6.80
CA PRO A 70 -3.89 11.95 -5.60
C PRO A 70 -2.50 11.83 -4.98
N LEU A 71 -2.45 11.69 -3.65
CA LEU A 71 -1.25 11.25 -2.97
C LEU A 71 -1.07 9.75 -3.22
N ILE A 72 0.13 9.37 -3.69
CA ILE A 72 0.48 8.00 -4.02
C ILE A 72 1.45 7.48 -2.96
N VAL A 73 1.14 6.33 -2.36
CA VAL A 73 1.99 5.66 -1.37
C VAL A 73 2.38 4.29 -1.91
N HIS A 74 3.68 4.00 -1.99
CA HIS A 74 4.18 2.70 -2.38
C HIS A 74 4.32 1.80 -1.15
N ILE A 75 3.86 0.56 -1.26
CA ILE A 75 3.71 -0.37 -0.14
C ILE A 75 4.39 -1.69 -0.49
N ASN A 76 5.32 -2.13 0.35
CA ASN A 76 5.99 -3.42 0.24
C ASN A 76 5.43 -4.41 1.28
N LEU A 77 4.60 -5.35 0.83
CA LEU A 77 3.99 -6.35 1.70
C LEU A 77 4.98 -7.30 2.36
N ARG A 78 6.15 -7.51 1.76
CA ARG A 78 7.17 -8.41 2.32
C ARG A 78 7.85 -7.81 3.53
N THR A 79 8.09 -6.50 3.51
CA THR A 79 8.78 -5.79 4.61
C THR A 79 7.83 -5.02 5.51
N GLY A 80 6.58 -4.83 5.09
CA GLY A 80 5.62 -3.94 5.76
C GLY A 80 5.99 -2.45 5.64
N GLN A 81 6.90 -2.09 4.74
CA GLN A 81 7.37 -0.72 4.55
C GLN A 81 6.47 0.06 3.59
N THR A 82 6.41 1.37 3.81
CA THR A 82 5.67 2.36 3.01
C THR A 82 6.59 3.53 2.68
N CYS A 83 6.57 4.02 1.44
CA CYS A 83 7.36 5.17 0.98
C CYS A 83 6.62 6.06 -0.01
#